data_AF-A0A8J2XD47-F1
#
_entry.id   AF-A0A8J2XD47-F1
#
_cell.length_a   1.000
_cell.length_b   1.000
_cell.length_c   1.000
_cell.angle_alpha   90.00
_cell.angle_beta   90.00
_cell.angle_gamma   90.00
#
_symmetry.space_group_name_H-M   'P 1'
#
loop_
_entity.id
_entity.type
_entity.pdbx_description
1 polymer ?
#
loop_
_entity_poly.entity_id
_entity_poly.type
_entity_poly.pdbx_seq_one_letter_code
_entity_poly.pdbx_strand_id
1 'polypeptide(L)'
;MGYAIAGYPTRRRKGQRHHVKLLQHPQEESQKAKKRRRKHGGLAELPIEIIQRIFVLSQNESLCLANKFFHAVLRPSASLLGQMVWEKYIINPSHYGVDLGGSLIMLDTVFTSRAFIAYLTENMQVLDCITRFIPLQVWQEFQSNDDDNAITSWWEQDAPMDYPAVFHARFEPYLDQAQLVKRLFRFFLLKDPYNILKDLIYWFFMEEPVNQERLERLYEAVELVLEVANIESCKIYSSEPLETLLHVLFVEHKTSQPLLVFRTFLDKFYTGENAQEHLSDPSLWRLLRSTSNMQVIDTIVSYGGQPHYGAFF
;
A
#
# COMPACT_ATOMS: atom_id res chain seq x y z
N MET A 1 -67.49 -0.57 -59.42
CA MET A 1 -68.03 -1.88 -58.98
C MET A 1 -66.86 -2.76 -58.56
N GLY A 2 -66.91 -3.41 -57.39
CA GLY A 2 -65.92 -4.43 -57.00
C GLY A 2 -65.36 -4.31 -55.57
N TYR A 3 -66.10 -4.90 -54.64
CA TYR A 3 -65.88 -5.33 -53.25
C TYR A 3 -64.44 -5.52 -52.67
N ALA A 4 -64.27 -5.09 -51.40
CA ALA A 4 -64.01 -5.89 -50.16
C ALA A 4 -63.26 -7.25 -50.27
N ILE A 5 -62.43 -7.79 -49.34
CA ILE A 5 -62.13 -7.56 -47.90
C ILE A 5 -60.86 -8.39 -47.50
N ALA A 6 -60.18 -7.92 -46.44
CA ALA A 6 -59.35 -8.57 -45.40
C ALA A 6 -58.30 -9.67 -45.69
N GLY A 7 -57.11 -9.40 -45.15
CA GLY A 7 -56.23 -10.38 -44.51
C GLY A 7 -55.61 -9.77 -43.25
N TYR A 8 -56.02 -10.25 -42.09
CA TYR A 8 -55.52 -9.92 -40.75
C TYR A 8 -54.14 -10.57 -40.47
N PRO A 9 -53.42 -10.24 -39.36
CA PRO A 9 -52.03 -9.81 -39.43
C PRO A 9 -51.05 -10.82 -38.83
N THR A 10 -49.76 -10.67 -39.12
CA THR A 10 -48.72 -10.31 -38.13
C THR A 10 -47.30 -10.55 -38.67
N ARG A 11 -46.37 -9.72 -38.18
CA ARG A 11 -44.89 -9.81 -38.22
C ARG A 11 -44.16 -9.51 -39.54
N ARG A 12 -43.61 -8.28 -39.65
CA ARG A 12 -42.21 -7.91 -39.30
C ARG A 12 -41.77 -6.58 -39.95
N ARG A 13 -41.00 -5.80 -39.19
CA ARG A 13 -39.89 -4.87 -39.59
C ARG A 13 -40.18 -3.70 -40.55
N LYS A 14 -39.84 -2.49 -40.09
CA LYS A 14 -39.11 -1.38 -40.78
C LYS A 14 -39.03 -0.21 -39.79
N GLY A 15 -37.92 0.48 -39.55
CA GLY A 15 -36.88 0.87 -40.49
C GLY A 15 -37.32 2.14 -41.24
N GLN A 16 -36.64 3.25 -40.95
CA GLN A 16 -36.65 4.54 -41.67
C GLN A 16 -37.79 5.53 -41.37
N ARG A 17 -37.47 6.53 -40.54
CA ARG A 17 -38.12 7.84 -40.58
C ARG A 17 -37.52 8.64 -41.74
N HIS A 18 -38.37 9.07 -42.66
CA HIS A 18 -38.01 9.96 -43.76
C HIS A 18 -37.61 11.34 -43.21
N HIS A 19 -36.38 11.78 -43.50
CA HIS A 19 -35.99 13.18 -43.39
C HIS A 19 -36.47 13.91 -44.65
N VAL A 20 -37.41 14.84 -44.47
CA VAL A 20 -37.81 15.79 -45.50
C VAL A 20 -36.67 16.79 -45.69
N LYS A 21 -36.04 16.79 -46.87
CA LYS A 21 -35.07 17.81 -47.28
C LYS A 21 -35.86 19.00 -47.85
N LEU A 22 -35.90 20.10 -47.09
CA LEU A 22 -36.25 21.41 -47.63
C LEU A 22 -35.07 21.89 -48.50
N LEU A 23 -35.33 22.11 -49.79
CA LEU A 23 -34.39 22.70 -50.74
C LEU A 23 -34.25 24.20 -50.42
N GLN A 24 -33.10 24.60 -49.88
CA GLN A 24 -32.68 26.00 -49.80
C GLN A 24 -31.79 26.33 -51.00
N HIS A 25 -31.97 27.54 -51.56
CA HIS A 25 -31.37 28.01 -52.80
C HIS A 25 -29.82 28.04 -52.76
N PRO A 26 -29.14 27.68 -53.86
CA PRO A 26 -27.70 27.47 -53.88
C PRO A 26 -26.96 28.74 -54.31
N GLN A 27 -26.88 29.78 -53.46
CA GLN A 27 -25.97 30.89 -53.76
C GLN A 27 -25.39 31.68 -52.56
N GLU A 28 -25.75 31.37 -51.30
CA GLU A 28 -25.18 32.10 -50.14
C GLU A 28 -24.42 31.25 -49.11
N GLU A 29 -24.33 29.93 -49.26
CA GLU A 29 -23.71 29.07 -48.23
C GLU A 29 -22.22 28.73 -48.46
N SER A 30 -21.64 29.07 -49.61
CA SER A 30 -20.26 28.67 -49.95
C SER A 30 -19.15 29.41 -49.18
N GLN A 31 -19.49 30.38 -48.31
CA GLN A 31 -18.50 31.11 -47.50
C GLN A 31 -18.68 31.01 -45.97
N LYS A 32 -19.76 30.40 -45.46
CA LYS A 32 -20.00 30.31 -44.00
C LYS A 32 -19.72 28.94 -43.38
N ALA A 33 -19.59 27.88 -44.18
CA ALA A 33 -19.36 26.52 -43.66
C ALA A 33 -17.88 26.07 -43.58
N LYS A 34 -16.92 26.83 -44.13
CA LYS A 34 -15.47 26.53 -44.04
C LYS A 34 -14.74 27.23 -42.88
N LYS A 35 -15.46 27.89 -41.98
CA LYS A 35 -14.96 28.36 -40.68
C LYS A 35 -15.42 27.45 -39.53
N ARG A 36 -15.47 26.14 -39.74
CA ARG A 36 -15.39 25.20 -38.61
C ARG A 36 -13.98 25.32 -38.05
N ARG A 37 -13.88 26.17 -37.02
CA ARG A 37 -12.75 26.34 -36.09
C ARG A 37 -11.71 25.24 -36.25
N ARG A 38 -10.64 25.51 -36.99
CA ARG A 38 -9.33 24.97 -36.62
C ARG A 38 -9.07 25.60 -35.25
N LYS A 39 -9.46 24.92 -34.17
CA LYS A 39 -8.98 25.26 -32.83
C LYS A 39 -7.52 24.82 -32.83
N HIS A 40 -6.65 25.65 -33.38
CA HIS A 40 -5.22 25.52 -33.15
C HIS A 40 -4.95 26.00 -31.72
N GLY A 41 -4.26 25.18 -30.94
CA GLY A 41 -3.70 25.54 -29.64
C GLY A 41 -4.57 25.12 -28.48
N GLY A 42 -4.60 23.81 -28.19
CA GLY A 42 -5.02 23.30 -26.88
C GLY A 42 -3.91 22.46 -26.26
N LEU A 43 -3.86 22.38 -24.93
CA LEU A 43 -2.94 21.49 -24.21
C LEU A 43 -3.01 20.04 -24.71
N ALA A 44 -4.16 19.61 -25.23
CA ALA A 44 -4.39 18.27 -25.79
C ALA A 44 -3.79 18.03 -27.19
N GLU A 45 -3.26 19.06 -27.87
CA GLU A 45 -2.56 18.92 -29.15
C GLU A 45 -1.04 18.72 -28.98
N LEU A 46 -0.54 18.86 -27.74
CA LEU A 46 0.87 18.63 -27.43
C LEU A 46 1.20 17.12 -27.49
N PRO A 47 2.47 16.76 -27.78
CA PRO A 47 2.97 15.41 -27.59
C PRO A 47 2.69 14.92 -26.17
N ILE A 48 2.38 13.62 -26.04
CA ILE A 48 2.00 12.96 -24.79
C ILE A 48 3.06 13.17 -23.71
N GLU A 49 4.33 13.14 -24.10
CA GLU A 49 5.49 13.34 -23.23
C GLU A 49 5.54 14.75 -22.65
N ILE A 50 5.18 15.77 -23.43
CA ILE A 50 5.12 17.16 -22.97
C ILE A 50 3.96 17.33 -22.00
N ILE A 51 2.81 16.71 -22.28
CA ILE A 51 1.64 16.75 -21.39
C ILE A 51 1.98 16.09 -20.04
N GLN A 52 2.62 14.93 -20.07
CA GLN A 52 3.09 14.23 -18.87
C GLN A 52 4.11 15.08 -18.09
N ARG A 53 5.07 15.72 -18.77
CA ARG A 53 6.04 16.60 -18.11
C ARG A 53 5.37 17.82 -17.46
N ILE A 54 4.42 18.45 -18.14
CA ILE A 54 3.62 19.55 -17.57
C ILE A 54 2.84 19.07 -16.35
N PHE A 55 2.22 17.89 -16.42
CA PHE A 55 1.51 17.30 -15.29
C PHE A 55 2.41 17.11 -14.08
N VAL A 56 3.59 16.51 -14.26
CA VAL A 56 4.56 16.29 -13.18
C VAL A 56 5.02 17.61 -12.56
N LEU A 57 5.40 18.59 -13.37
CA LEU A 57 5.91 19.88 -12.89
C LEU A 57 4.82 20.75 -12.24
N SER A 58 3.59 20.70 -12.76
CA SER A 58 2.47 21.49 -12.21
C SER A 58 1.91 20.92 -10.91
N GLN A 59 2.22 19.65 -10.60
CA GLN A 59 1.69 18.90 -9.45
C GLN A 59 0.15 18.92 -9.35
N ASN A 60 -0.56 19.21 -10.45
CA ASN A 60 -2.00 19.38 -10.45
C ASN A 60 -2.72 18.05 -10.74
N GLU A 61 -3.04 17.32 -9.68
CA GLU A 61 -3.71 16.02 -9.74
C GLU A 61 -5.10 16.09 -10.41
N SER A 62 -5.72 17.27 -10.43
CA SER A 62 -7.03 17.47 -11.07
C SER A 62 -6.99 17.34 -12.59
N LEU A 63 -5.80 17.43 -13.21
CA LEU A 63 -5.66 17.33 -14.67
C LEU A 63 -6.10 15.95 -15.19
N CYS A 64 -5.87 14.89 -14.41
CA CYS A 64 -6.30 13.52 -14.72
C CYS A 64 -7.83 13.39 -14.81
N LEU A 65 -8.57 14.25 -14.09
CA LEU A 65 -10.03 14.23 -14.01
C LEU A 65 -10.69 15.13 -15.06
N ALA A 66 -9.92 15.97 -15.75
CA ALA A 66 -10.45 16.99 -16.65
C ALA A 66 -11.20 16.41 -17.86
N ASN A 67 -10.68 15.34 -18.46
CA ASN A 67 -11.35 14.62 -19.56
C ASN A 67 -10.78 13.20 -19.79
N LYS A 68 -11.46 12.42 -20.64
CA LYS A 68 -11.05 11.05 -21.00
C LYS A 68 -9.66 10.97 -21.64
N PHE A 69 -9.24 12.01 -22.37
CA PHE A 69 -7.93 12.03 -23.02
C PHE A 69 -6.80 12.17 -21.99
N PHE A 70 -6.87 13.15 -21.09
CA PHE A 70 -5.90 13.32 -20.01
C PHE A 70 -5.91 12.12 -19.06
N HIS A 71 -7.08 11.55 -18.75
CA HIS A 71 -7.15 10.31 -17.99
C HIS A 71 -6.40 9.15 -18.66
N ALA A 72 -6.48 9.03 -19.99
CA ALA A 72 -5.77 7.98 -20.73
C ALA A 72 -4.25 8.22 -20.80
N VAL A 73 -3.85 9.47 -21.02
CA VAL A 73 -2.44 9.89 -21.15
C VAL A 73 -1.69 9.90 -19.81
N LEU A 74 -2.38 10.28 -18.74
CA LEU A 74 -1.83 10.39 -17.38
C LEU A 74 -2.11 9.13 -16.54
N ARG A 75 -2.48 8.02 -17.19
CA ARG A 75 -2.58 6.74 -16.51
C ARG A 75 -1.20 6.36 -15.96
N PRO A 76 -1.09 5.88 -14.71
CA PRO A 76 0.18 5.48 -14.14
C PRO A 76 0.93 4.50 -15.05
N SER A 77 2.11 4.90 -15.49
CA SER A 77 3.09 4.07 -16.20
C SER A 77 4.41 4.13 -15.43
N ALA A 78 5.29 3.15 -15.61
CA ALA A 78 6.58 3.13 -14.91
C ALA A 78 7.41 4.40 -15.19
N SER A 79 7.39 4.92 -16.42
CA SER A 79 8.08 6.15 -16.79
C SER A 79 7.50 7.38 -16.09
N LEU A 80 6.17 7.52 -16.07
CA LEU A 80 5.49 8.65 -15.44
C LEU A 80 5.67 8.60 -13.92
N LEU A 81 5.51 7.43 -13.31
CA LEU A 81 5.73 7.23 -11.87
C LEU A 81 7.17 7.56 -11.49
N GLY A 82 8.16 7.12 -12.28
CA GLY A 82 9.55 7.49 -12.08
C GLY A 82 9.77 9.00 -12.11
N GLN A 83 9.25 9.70 -13.12
CA GLN A 83 9.34 11.16 -13.17
C GLN A 83 8.68 11.83 -11.96
N MET A 84 7.53 11.33 -11.51
CA MET A 84 6.86 11.84 -10.32
C MET A 84 7.68 11.59 -9.05
N VAL A 85 8.29 10.42 -8.88
CA VAL A 85 9.17 10.12 -7.74
C VAL A 85 10.35 11.09 -7.71
N TRP A 86 11.05 11.23 -8.83
CA TRP A 86 12.23 12.09 -8.94
C TRP A 86 11.93 13.58 -8.74
N GLU A 87 10.80 14.07 -9.23
CA GLU A 87 10.48 15.51 -9.18
C GLU A 87 9.71 15.92 -7.91
N LYS A 88 8.89 15.03 -7.33
CA LYS A 88 8.03 15.36 -6.19
C LYS A 88 8.59 14.90 -4.85
N TYR A 89 9.31 13.76 -4.83
CA TYR A 89 9.70 13.11 -3.57
C TYR A 89 11.22 13.07 -3.35
N ILE A 90 12.03 13.19 -4.40
CA ILE A 90 13.49 13.25 -4.28
C ILE A 90 13.92 14.72 -4.30
N ILE A 91 14.75 15.09 -3.34
CA ILE A 91 15.23 16.44 -3.13
C ILE A 91 16.75 16.44 -3.20
N ASN A 92 17.30 17.39 -3.95
CA ASN A 92 18.72 17.75 -3.88
C ASN A 92 18.85 19.04 -3.04
N PRO A 93 19.28 18.95 -1.77
CA PRO A 93 19.44 20.09 -0.87
C PRO A 93 20.33 21.19 -1.45
N SER A 94 21.33 20.82 -2.26
CA SER A 94 22.25 21.75 -2.91
C SER A 94 21.56 22.73 -3.86
N HIS A 95 20.42 22.34 -4.46
CA HIS A 95 19.62 23.23 -5.31
C HIS A 95 18.95 24.36 -4.51
N TYR A 96 18.86 24.18 -3.18
CA TYR A 96 18.28 25.12 -2.24
C TYR A 96 19.34 25.79 -1.35
N GLY A 97 20.63 25.70 -1.73
CA GLY A 97 21.72 26.33 -0.97
C GLY A 97 22.16 25.58 0.28
N VAL A 98 21.63 24.39 0.55
CA VAL A 98 22.00 23.56 1.69
C VAL A 98 23.04 22.52 1.25
N ASP A 99 24.28 22.65 1.71
CA ASP A 99 25.34 21.69 1.39
C ASP A 99 25.39 20.55 2.40
N LEU A 100 24.86 19.39 1.99
CA LEU A 100 24.93 18.14 2.73
C LEU A 100 25.87 17.13 2.03
N GLY A 101 26.90 17.62 1.34
CA GLY A 101 27.88 16.77 0.66
C GLY A 101 27.34 16.09 -0.60
N GLY A 102 26.39 16.73 -1.29
CA GLY A 102 25.76 16.18 -2.51
C GLY A 102 24.77 15.03 -2.27
N SER A 103 24.31 14.87 -1.03
CA SER A 103 23.32 13.85 -0.66
C SER A 103 21.95 14.10 -1.30
N LEU A 104 21.34 13.04 -1.82
CA LEU A 104 19.93 13.06 -2.20
C LEU A 104 19.06 12.59 -1.04
N ILE A 105 17.98 13.32 -0.82
CA ILE A 105 17.01 13.05 0.24
C ILE A 105 15.70 12.59 -0.39
N MET A 106 14.99 11.68 0.26
CA MET A 106 13.64 11.28 -0.14
C MET A 106 12.60 11.60 0.94
N LEU A 107 11.43 12.08 0.53
CA LEU A 107 10.29 12.26 1.43
C LEU A 107 9.67 10.91 1.79
N ASP A 108 9.40 10.68 3.07
CA ASP A 108 8.73 9.47 3.58
C ASP A 108 7.31 9.26 3.03
N THR A 109 6.64 10.35 2.64
CA THR A 109 5.29 10.31 2.06
C THR A 109 5.23 9.61 0.69
N VAL A 110 6.36 9.29 0.06
CA VAL A 110 6.40 8.50 -1.17
C VAL A 110 5.67 7.16 -1.02
N PHE A 111 5.67 6.58 0.20
CA PHE A 111 5.05 5.30 0.49
C PHE A 111 3.53 5.37 0.68
N THR A 112 2.91 6.55 0.69
CA THR A 112 1.45 6.70 0.85
C THR A 112 0.64 6.05 -0.29
N SER A 113 1.22 6.04 -1.50
CA SER A 113 0.60 5.48 -2.69
C SER A 113 1.11 4.07 -2.98
N ARG A 114 0.18 3.11 -3.13
CA ARG A 114 0.50 1.75 -3.59
C ARG A 114 1.23 1.73 -4.94
N ALA A 115 0.95 2.69 -5.83
CA ALA A 115 1.61 2.78 -7.13
C ALA A 115 3.10 3.15 -7.00
N PHE A 116 3.46 4.02 -6.05
CA PHE A 116 4.86 4.37 -5.81
C PHE A 116 5.60 3.25 -5.08
N ILE A 117 4.94 2.57 -4.14
CA ILE A 117 5.53 1.38 -3.50
C ILE A 117 5.83 0.29 -4.55
N ALA A 118 4.87 -0.01 -5.44
CA ALA A 118 5.07 -0.97 -6.52
C ALA A 118 6.22 -0.54 -7.45
N TYR A 119 6.24 0.74 -7.85
CA TYR A 119 7.33 1.29 -8.68
C TYR A 119 8.70 1.15 -8.00
N LEU A 120 8.82 1.50 -6.71
CA LEU A 120 10.07 1.37 -5.94
C LEU A 120 10.49 -0.08 -5.75
N THR A 121 9.53 -1.01 -5.65
CA THR A 121 9.79 -2.45 -5.58
C THR A 121 10.42 -2.95 -6.88
N GLU A 122 9.92 -2.48 -8.03
CA GLU A 122 10.48 -2.82 -9.34
C GLU A 122 11.79 -2.08 -9.64
N ASN A 123 12.00 -0.89 -9.05
CA ASN A 123 13.13 0.01 -9.34
C ASN A 123 13.93 0.35 -8.08
N MET A 124 14.26 -0.67 -7.28
CA MET A 124 14.93 -0.47 -5.99
C MET A 124 16.29 0.25 -6.08
N GLN A 125 16.93 0.26 -7.26
CA GLN A 125 18.17 1.01 -7.51
C GLN A 125 18.03 2.51 -7.25
N VAL A 126 16.81 3.06 -7.36
CA VAL A 126 16.53 4.46 -7.01
C VAL A 126 16.94 4.74 -5.56
N LEU A 127 16.72 3.78 -4.66
CA LEU A 127 17.09 3.94 -3.27
C LEU A 127 18.60 4.07 -3.12
N ASP A 128 19.44 3.39 -3.91
CA ASP A 128 20.90 3.39 -3.75
C ASP A 128 21.53 4.79 -3.89
N CYS A 129 20.85 5.72 -4.56
CA CYS A 129 21.25 7.12 -4.66
C CYS A 129 20.78 7.98 -3.48
N ILE A 130 19.84 7.49 -2.67
CA ILE A 130 19.26 8.21 -1.53
C ILE A 130 20.12 7.98 -0.30
N THR A 131 20.53 9.08 0.33
CA THR A 131 21.32 9.06 1.56
C THR A 131 20.43 8.97 2.79
N ARG A 132 19.30 9.68 2.81
CA ARG A 132 18.39 9.68 3.97
C ARG A 132 16.94 10.01 3.57
N PHE A 133 16.02 9.65 4.45
CA PHE A 133 14.63 10.11 4.39
C PHE A 133 14.38 11.29 5.32
N ILE A 134 13.38 12.11 5.00
CA ILE A 134 12.87 13.15 5.89
C ILE A 134 11.33 13.15 5.92
N PRO A 135 10.72 13.54 7.05
CA PRO A 135 9.28 13.77 7.14
C PRO A 135 8.84 14.94 6.25
N LEU A 136 7.61 14.86 5.71
CA LEU A 136 7.02 15.96 4.94
C LEU A 136 6.94 17.27 5.74
N GLN A 137 6.71 17.21 7.06
CA GLN A 137 6.61 18.39 7.91
C GLN A 137 7.92 19.19 7.93
N VAL A 138 9.05 18.50 8.07
CA VAL A 138 10.40 19.12 8.05
C VAL A 138 10.63 19.82 6.71
N TRP A 139 10.22 19.19 5.61
CA TRP A 139 10.32 19.78 4.28
C TRP A 139 9.42 21.02 4.12
N GLN A 140 8.19 20.97 4.64
CA GLN A 140 7.26 22.09 4.58
C GLN A 140 7.74 23.29 5.42
N GLU A 141 8.30 23.04 6.59
CA GLU A 141 8.88 24.08 7.46
C GLU A 141 10.05 24.80 6.78
N PHE A 142 10.92 24.04 6.13
CA PHE A 142 12.00 24.60 5.31
C PHE A 142 11.47 25.49 4.18
N GLN A 143 10.43 25.03 3.47
CA GLN A 143 9.83 25.81 2.38
C GLN A 143 9.07 27.07 2.86
N SER A 144 8.52 27.06 4.07
CA SER A 144 7.65 28.15 4.55
C SER A 144 8.41 29.25 5.29
N ASN A 145 9.47 28.90 6.02
CA ASN A 145 10.05 29.81 7.01
C ASN A 145 11.30 30.56 6.53
N ASP A 146 11.82 30.27 5.32
CA ASP A 146 13.19 30.69 4.93
C ASP A 146 14.23 30.31 6.01
N ASP A 147 13.89 29.31 6.84
CA ASP A 147 14.71 28.84 7.94
C ASP A 147 15.53 27.67 7.42
N ASP A 148 16.70 28.04 6.89
CA ASP A 148 17.71 27.12 6.36
C ASP A 148 18.09 26.01 7.37
N ASN A 149 17.77 26.20 8.65
CA ASN A 149 18.16 25.29 9.72
C ASN A 149 17.23 24.09 9.93
N ALA A 150 16.02 24.07 9.38
CA ALA A 150 15.08 22.95 9.63
C ALA A 150 15.63 21.62 9.08
N ILE A 151 16.15 21.63 7.85
CA ILE A 151 16.73 20.44 7.23
C ILE A 151 18.07 20.08 7.87
N THR A 152 18.94 21.06 8.14
CA THR A 152 20.25 20.80 8.73
C THR A 152 20.13 20.25 10.16
N SER A 153 19.25 20.83 10.98
CA SER A 153 18.98 20.33 12.33
C SER A 153 18.39 18.93 12.32
N TRP A 154 17.51 18.59 11.38
CA TRP A 154 17.03 17.22 11.20
C TRP A 154 18.15 16.29 10.74
N TRP A 155 19.00 16.75 9.81
CA TRP A 155 20.11 15.97 9.27
C TRP A 155 21.15 15.60 10.33
N GLU A 156 21.41 16.49 11.28
CA GLU A 156 22.34 16.28 12.39
C GLU A 156 21.81 15.31 13.45
N GLN A 157 20.51 14.98 13.45
CA GLN A 157 19.97 13.97 14.35
C GLN A 157 20.53 12.60 13.99
N ASP A 158 21.19 11.92 14.92
CA ASP A 158 21.75 10.58 14.71
C ASP A 158 20.73 9.45 14.97
N ALA A 159 19.44 9.81 15.09
CA ALA A 159 18.38 8.84 15.35
C ALA A 159 17.84 8.26 14.04
N PRO A 160 17.69 6.92 13.94
CA PRO A 160 17.00 6.31 12.82
C PRO A 160 15.51 6.69 12.86
N MET A 161 14.93 6.94 11.69
CA MET A 161 13.50 7.19 11.56
C MET A 161 12.73 5.90 11.83
N ASP A 162 11.49 6.02 12.30
CA ASP A 162 10.58 4.87 12.32
C ASP A 162 10.11 4.55 10.89
N TYR A 163 9.69 3.31 10.64
CA TYR A 163 9.08 2.96 9.37
C TYR A 163 7.89 3.89 9.06
N PRO A 164 7.65 4.22 7.78
CA PRO A 164 6.55 5.09 7.40
C PRO A 164 5.21 4.54 7.93
N ALA A 165 4.34 5.41 8.45
CA ALA A 165 3.08 5.01 9.10
C ALA A 165 2.19 4.08 8.25
N VAL A 166 2.33 4.13 6.92
CA VAL A 166 1.65 3.22 5.99
C VAL A 166 1.98 1.76 6.28
N PHE A 167 3.21 1.43 6.67
CA PHE A 167 3.65 0.09 7.03
C PHE A 167 3.14 -0.39 8.41
N HIS A 168 2.53 0.50 9.21
CA HIS A 168 1.81 0.11 10.42
C HIS A 168 0.31 -0.11 10.14
N ALA A 169 -0.22 0.55 9.08
CA ALA A 169 -1.63 0.48 8.72
C ALA A 169 -1.95 -0.52 7.59
N ARG A 170 -0.94 -0.94 6.82
CA ARG A 170 -1.05 -1.82 5.66
C ARG A 170 0.00 -2.92 5.74
N PHE A 171 -0.46 -4.17 5.67
CA PHE A 171 0.42 -5.33 5.87
C PHE A 171 0.84 -6.00 4.56
N GLU A 172 0.18 -5.68 3.45
CA GLU A 172 0.51 -6.20 2.11
C GLU A 172 2.01 -6.04 1.75
N PRO A 173 2.70 -4.93 2.10
CA PRO A 173 4.12 -4.81 1.80
C PRO A 173 5.01 -5.87 2.45
N TYR A 174 4.66 -6.38 3.63
CA TYR A 174 5.44 -7.44 4.28
C TYR A 174 5.27 -8.81 3.60
N LEU A 175 4.17 -9.00 2.84
CA LEU A 175 3.91 -10.24 2.12
C LEU A 175 4.41 -10.18 0.67
N ASP A 176 4.05 -9.11 -0.03
CA ASP A 176 4.27 -9.01 -1.48
C ASP A 176 5.56 -8.28 -1.86
N GLN A 177 6.10 -7.47 -0.94
CA GLN A 177 7.21 -6.53 -1.21
C GLN A 177 8.35 -6.67 -0.19
N ALA A 178 8.58 -7.89 0.30
CA ALA A 178 9.56 -8.18 1.34
C ALA A 178 10.95 -7.60 1.06
N GLN A 179 11.43 -7.67 -0.20
CA GLN A 179 12.73 -7.12 -0.59
C GLN A 179 12.82 -5.61 -0.42
N LEU A 180 11.73 -4.88 -0.71
CA LEU A 180 11.68 -3.45 -0.48
C LEU A 180 11.76 -3.16 1.03
N VAL A 181 10.92 -3.83 1.83
CA VAL A 181 10.89 -3.67 3.29
C VAL A 181 12.26 -3.93 3.91
N LYS A 182 12.96 -5.00 3.51
CA LYS A 182 14.34 -5.28 3.95
C LYS A 182 15.31 -4.18 3.57
N ARG A 183 15.21 -3.64 2.36
CA ARG A 183 16.11 -2.58 1.88
C ARG A 183 15.91 -1.25 2.63
N LEU A 184 14.69 -1.02 3.11
CA LEU A 184 14.35 0.14 3.94
C LEU A 184 14.97 0.09 5.34
N PHE A 185 15.35 -1.08 5.85
CA PHE A 185 16.00 -1.24 7.15
C PHE A 185 17.27 -0.39 7.32
N ARG A 186 17.99 -0.07 6.23
CA ARG A 186 19.16 0.81 6.32
C ARG A 186 18.82 2.26 6.68
N PHE A 187 17.56 2.65 6.53
CA PHE A 187 17.08 4.02 6.74
C PHE A 187 16.15 4.13 7.94
N PHE A 188 15.46 3.04 8.27
CA PHE A 188 14.38 3.01 9.24
C PHE A 188 14.57 1.90 10.27
N LEU A 189 14.15 2.16 11.50
CA LEU A 189 14.07 1.18 12.58
C LEU A 189 12.60 0.95 12.91
N LEU A 190 12.12 -0.28 12.76
CA LEU A 190 10.71 -0.61 13.01
C LEU A 190 10.39 -0.54 14.51
N LYS A 191 9.54 0.42 14.92
CA LYS A 191 9.07 0.51 16.30
C LYS A 191 7.89 -0.43 16.56
N ASP A 192 7.75 -0.85 17.81
CA ASP A 192 6.66 -1.69 18.32
C ASP A 192 6.35 -2.94 17.46
N PRO A 193 7.35 -3.79 17.17
CA PRO A 193 7.19 -4.93 16.27
C PRO A 193 6.11 -5.92 16.73
N TYR A 194 5.92 -6.11 18.03
CA TYR A 194 4.91 -7.05 18.55
C TYR A 194 3.47 -6.57 18.31
N ASN A 195 3.21 -5.25 18.33
CA ASN A 195 1.92 -4.68 17.94
C ASN A 195 1.65 -4.93 16.45
N ILE A 196 2.66 -4.70 15.61
CA ILE A 196 2.57 -4.98 14.16
C ILE A 196 2.30 -6.46 13.93
N LEU A 197 3.01 -7.36 14.62
CA LEU A 197 2.79 -8.81 14.49
C LEU A 197 1.38 -9.21 14.90
N LYS A 198 0.88 -8.68 16.01
CA LYS A 198 -0.50 -8.88 16.45
C LYS A 198 -1.50 -8.46 15.36
N ASP A 199 -1.38 -7.24 14.86
CA ASP A 199 -2.34 -6.71 13.89
C ASP A 199 -2.20 -7.41 12.52
N LEU A 200 -0.99 -7.77 12.12
CA LEU A 200 -0.69 -8.53 10.90
C LEU A 200 -1.31 -9.93 10.95
N ILE A 201 -1.15 -10.66 12.07
CA ILE A 201 -1.75 -11.99 12.25
C ILE A 201 -3.27 -11.87 12.15
N TYR A 202 -3.87 -10.92 12.87
CA TYR A 202 -5.32 -10.73 12.83
C TYR A 202 -5.81 -10.41 11.40
N TRP A 203 -5.20 -9.43 10.74
CA TRP A 203 -5.56 -9.04 9.37
C TRP A 203 -5.43 -10.22 8.39
N PHE A 204 -4.35 -11.00 8.49
CA PHE A 204 -4.08 -12.11 7.59
C PHE A 204 -5.20 -13.16 7.60
N PHE A 205 -5.68 -13.56 8.78
CA PHE A 205 -6.75 -14.55 8.90
C PHE A 205 -8.15 -13.98 8.60
N MET A 206 -8.30 -12.66 8.52
CA MET A 206 -9.58 -12.02 8.20
C MET A 206 -9.85 -11.86 6.71
N GLU A 207 -8.83 -11.70 5.87
CA GLU A 207 -9.06 -11.38 4.45
C GLU A 207 -9.61 -12.55 3.62
N GLU A 208 -8.97 -13.71 3.71
CA GLU A 208 -9.22 -14.83 2.80
C GLU A 208 -9.13 -16.18 3.53
N PRO A 209 -9.68 -17.27 2.97
CA PRO A 209 -9.46 -18.60 3.51
C PRO A 209 -7.97 -18.95 3.53
N VAL A 210 -7.54 -19.60 4.61
CA VAL A 210 -6.14 -19.93 4.84
C VAL A 210 -5.81 -21.30 4.28
N ASN A 211 -4.82 -21.37 3.39
CA ASN A 211 -4.21 -22.60 2.91
C ASN A 211 -2.73 -22.66 3.34
N GLN A 212 -2.05 -23.78 3.04
CA GLN A 212 -0.67 -24.00 3.46
C GLN A 212 0.32 -23.00 2.85
N GLU A 213 0.22 -22.71 1.55
CA GLU A 213 1.09 -21.73 0.88
C GLU A 213 0.96 -20.33 1.51
N ARG A 214 -0.27 -19.92 1.83
CA ARG A 214 -0.52 -18.62 2.46
C ARG A 214 0.05 -18.57 3.88
N LEU A 215 -0.04 -19.67 4.64
CA LEU A 215 0.58 -19.76 5.97
C LEU A 215 2.11 -19.64 5.90
N GLU A 216 2.74 -20.20 4.88
CA GLU A 216 4.18 -20.02 4.65
C GLU A 216 4.51 -18.54 4.46
N ARG A 217 3.73 -17.82 3.63
CA ARG A 217 3.88 -16.36 3.46
C ARG A 217 3.65 -15.58 4.76
N LEU A 218 2.71 -16.01 5.62
CA LEU A 218 2.54 -15.42 6.95
C LEU A 218 3.82 -15.57 7.77
N TYR A 219 4.40 -16.77 7.83
CA TYR A 219 5.62 -17.00 8.59
C TYR A 219 6.80 -16.20 8.04
N GLU A 220 6.94 -16.12 6.72
CA GLU A 220 7.96 -15.27 6.07
C GLU A 220 7.75 -13.78 6.42
N ALA A 221 6.50 -13.30 6.46
CA ALA A 221 6.19 -11.93 6.85
C ALA A 221 6.49 -11.66 8.33
N VAL A 222 6.22 -12.62 9.23
CA VAL A 222 6.58 -12.53 10.65
C VAL A 222 8.10 -12.50 10.82
N GLU A 223 8.83 -13.39 10.13
CA GLU A 223 10.30 -13.41 10.13
C GLU A 223 10.86 -12.07 9.62
N LEU A 224 10.29 -11.52 8.55
CA LEU A 224 10.65 -10.22 8.01
C LEU A 224 10.45 -9.08 9.02
N VAL A 225 9.31 -9.02 9.70
CA VAL A 225 9.03 -8.00 10.72
C VAL A 225 10.05 -8.06 11.85
N LEU A 226 10.39 -9.26 12.33
CA LEU A 226 11.39 -9.45 13.37
C LEU A 226 12.80 -9.08 12.90
N GLU A 227 13.15 -9.42 11.65
CA GLU A 227 14.43 -9.08 11.02
C GLU A 227 14.61 -7.56 10.91
N VAL A 228 13.63 -6.83 10.39
CA VAL A 228 13.73 -5.36 10.23
C VAL A 228 13.54 -4.59 11.55
N ALA A 229 12.99 -5.24 12.58
CA ALA A 229 13.00 -4.71 13.94
C ALA A 229 14.33 -4.98 14.67
N ASN A 230 15.29 -5.64 14.01
CA ASN A 230 16.58 -6.04 14.58
C ASN A 230 16.44 -6.88 15.86
N ILE A 231 15.43 -7.77 15.90
CA ILE A 231 15.23 -8.68 17.04
C ILE A 231 16.16 -9.88 16.88
N GLU A 232 17.02 -10.09 17.87
CA GLU A 232 17.96 -11.21 17.89
C GLU A 232 17.24 -12.56 17.72
N SER A 233 17.86 -13.45 16.93
CA SER A 233 17.38 -14.81 16.65
C SER A 233 16.00 -14.94 15.95
N CYS A 234 15.38 -13.82 15.55
CA CYS A 234 14.03 -13.77 14.97
C CYS A 234 12.99 -14.53 15.84
N LYS A 235 13.08 -14.37 17.16
CA LYS A 235 12.14 -14.94 18.14
C LYS A 235 11.21 -13.88 18.71
N ILE A 236 10.05 -14.31 19.19
CA ILE A 236 9.04 -13.41 19.76
C ILE A 236 9.16 -13.43 21.29
N TYR A 237 9.38 -12.24 21.87
CA TYR A 237 9.52 -12.02 23.31
C TYR A 237 8.31 -11.25 23.87
N SER A 238 7.10 -11.66 23.47
CA SER A 238 5.83 -11.06 23.90
C SER A 238 4.70 -12.09 23.78
N SER A 239 3.69 -12.05 24.66
CA SER A 239 2.51 -12.91 24.55
C SER A 239 1.50 -12.41 23.51
N GLU A 240 1.50 -11.12 23.15
CA GLU A 240 0.43 -10.48 22.38
C GLU A 240 0.20 -11.09 20.98
N PRO A 241 1.24 -11.42 20.18
CA PRO A 241 1.02 -12.08 18.90
C PRO A 241 0.42 -13.49 19.08
N LEU A 242 0.80 -14.19 20.15
CA LEU A 242 0.30 -15.53 20.47
C LEU A 242 -1.15 -15.51 20.95
N GLU A 243 -1.51 -14.54 21.79
CA GLU A 243 -2.89 -14.29 22.21
C GLU A 243 -3.80 -14.06 21.01
N THR A 244 -3.33 -13.24 20.06
CA THR A 244 -4.08 -12.94 18.84
C THR A 244 -4.24 -14.18 17.96
N LEU A 245 -3.17 -14.96 17.81
CA LEU A 245 -3.24 -16.23 17.08
C LEU A 245 -4.22 -17.21 17.75
N LEU A 246 -4.19 -17.35 19.07
CA LEU A 246 -5.13 -18.19 19.80
C LEU A 246 -6.58 -17.78 19.58
N HIS A 247 -6.85 -16.48 19.67
CA HIS A 247 -8.18 -15.93 19.45
C HIS A 247 -8.69 -16.29 18.04
N VAL A 248 -7.89 -16.00 17.02
CA VAL A 248 -8.24 -16.25 15.62
C VAL A 248 -8.43 -17.75 15.32
N LEU A 249 -7.59 -18.61 15.88
CA LEU A 249 -7.63 -20.05 15.59
C LEU A 249 -8.73 -20.79 16.37
N PHE A 250 -8.93 -20.45 17.65
CA PHE A 250 -9.76 -21.25 18.56
C PHE A 250 -11.04 -20.56 19.03
N VAL A 251 -11.15 -19.23 18.92
CA VAL A 251 -12.38 -18.49 19.21
C VAL A 251 -13.14 -18.19 17.92
N GLU A 252 -12.43 -17.71 16.89
CA GLU A 252 -13.06 -17.36 15.61
C GLU A 252 -13.05 -18.48 14.56
N HIS A 253 -12.31 -19.57 14.82
CA HIS A 253 -12.24 -20.76 13.96
C HIS A 253 -11.86 -20.47 12.49
N LYS A 254 -10.88 -19.59 12.27
CA LYS A 254 -10.47 -19.15 10.91
C LYS A 254 -9.70 -20.18 10.08
N THR A 255 -9.44 -21.37 10.62
CA THR A 255 -8.79 -22.46 9.89
C THR A 255 -9.38 -23.82 10.26
N SER A 256 -9.27 -24.78 9.35
CA SER A 256 -9.66 -26.17 9.58
C SER A 256 -8.63 -26.97 10.39
N GLN A 257 -7.41 -26.46 10.55
CA GLN A 257 -6.31 -27.15 11.24
C GLN A 257 -5.66 -26.29 12.33
N PRO A 258 -6.42 -25.79 13.32
CA PRO A 258 -5.94 -24.77 14.27
C PRO A 258 -4.75 -25.25 15.11
N LEU A 259 -4.76 -26.50 15.57
CA LEU A 259 -3.65 -27.06 16.38
C LEU A 259 -2.34 -27.20 15.61
N LEU A 260 -2.40 -27.56 14.32
CA LEU A 260 -1.21 -27.70 13.49
C LEU A 260 -0.56 -26.34 13.27
N VAL A 261 -1.37 -25.33 12.91
CA VAL A 261 -0.91 -23.95 12.73
C VAL A 261 -0.31 -23.42 14.04
N PHE A 262 -1.01 -23.62 15.15
CA PHE A 262 -0.57 -23.14 16.46
C PHE A 262 0.78 -23.75 16.88
N ARG A 263 0.96 -25.07 16.74
CA ARG A 263 2.24 -25.74 17.03
C ARG A 263 3.37 -25.26 16.14
N THR A 264 3.12 -25.17 14.84
CA THR A 264 4.12 -24.69 13.87
C THR A 264 4.59 -23.27 14.21
N PHE A 265 3.66 -22.40 14.64
CA PHE A 265 3.99 -21.04 15.05
C PHE A 265 4.84 -21.01 16.33
N LEU A 266 4.49 -21.82 17.34
CA LEU A 266 5.29 -21.96 18.55
C LEU A 266 6.70 -22.47 18.25
N ASP A 267 6.83 -23.53 17.44
CA ASP A 267 8.12 -24.10 17.02
C ASP A 267 9.03 -23.04 16.37
N LYS A 268 8.45 -22.25 15.46
CA LYS A 268 9.20 -21.23 14.73
C LYS A 268 9.62 -20.06 15.62
N PHE A 269 8.72 -19.54 16.46
CA PHE A 269 8.90 -18.21 17.06
C PHE A 269 9.06 -18.20 18.59
N TYR A 270 8.62 -19.24 19.31
CA TYR A 270 8.63 -19.32 20.78
C TYR A 270 9.55 -20.45 21.28
N THR A 271 10.69 -20.62 20.64
CA THR A 271 11.75 -21.58 21.01
C THR A 271 13.03 -20.90 21.49
N GLY A 272 13.03 -19.57 21.61
CA GLY A 272 14.18 -18.78 22.07
C GLY A 272 14.39 -18.81 23.58
N GLU A 273 15.50 -18.22 24.02
CA GLU A 273 15.75 -17.95 25.44
C GLU A 273 14.60 -17.12 26.03
N ASN A 274 14.19 -17.38 27.27
CA ASN A 274 13.06 -16.70 27.95
C ASN A 274 11.67 -16.90 27.31
N ALA A 275 11.49 -17.75 26.29
CA ALA A 275 10.17 -18.06 25.74
C ALA A 275 9.17 -18.51 26.82
N GLN A 276 9.66 -19.21 27.86
CA GLN A 276 8.86 -19.67 28.99
C GLN A 276 8.16 -18.54 29.75
N GLU A 277 8.77 -17.36 29.86
CA GLU A 277 8.19 -16.21 30.55
C GLU A 277 6.95 -15.72 29.80
N HIS A 278 7.05 -15.56 28.48
CA HIS A 278 5.97 -15.11 27.62
C HIS A 278 4.86 -16.16 27.46
N LEU A 279 5.22 -17.45 27.46
CA LEU A 279 4.26 -18.56 27.50
C LEU A 279 3.56 -18.69 28.86
N SER A 280 4.09 -18.06 29.89
CA SER A 280 3.50 -18.02 31.23
C SER A 280 2.67 -16.75 31.46
N ASP A 281 2.49 -15.88 30.47
CA ASP A 281 1.84 -14.59 30.68
C ASP A 281 0.37 -14.69 31.18
N PRO A 282 -0.05 -13.91 32.19
CA PRO A 282 -1.41 -13.96 32.73
C PRO A 282 -2.54 -13.69 31.73
N SER A 283 -2.38 -12.80 30.73
CA SER A 283 -3.43 -12.58 29.72
C SER A 283 -3.56 -13.77 28.78
N LEU A 284 -2.45 -14.38 28.39
CA LEU A 284 -2.43 -15.62 27.62
C LEU A 284 -3.20 -16.74 28.33
N TRP A 285 -2.92 -16.97 29.63
CA TRP A 285 -3.59 -18.01 30.41
C TRP A 285 -5.08 -17.75 30.66
N ARG A 286 -5.49 -16.48 30.75
CA ARG A 286 -6.92 -16.12 30.78
C ARG A 286 -7.62 -16.50 29.48
N LEU A 287 -7.00 -16.24 28.33
CA LEU A 287 -7.56 -16.61 27.03
C LEU A 287 -7.62 -18.14 26.87
N LEU A 288 -6.57 -18.87 27.23
CA LEU A 288 -6.56 -20.33 27.19
C LEU A 288 -7.69 -20.94 28.01
N ARG A 289 -7.93 -20.41 29.22
CA ARG A 289 -9.06 -20.83 30.06
C ARG A 289 -10.40 -20.60 29.36
N SER A 290 -10.60 -19.45 28.72
CA SER A 290 -11.85 -19.18 28.00
C SER A 290 -12.09 -20.12 26.83
N THR A 291 -11.03 -20.59 26.15
CA THR A 291 -11.18 -21.58 25.07
C THR A 291 -11.49 -22.99 25.59
N SER A 292 -11.13 -23.30 26.83
CA SER A 292 -11.30 -24.63 27.46
C SER A 292 -10.75 -25.80 26.63
N ASN A 293 -9.80 -25.54 25.73
CA ASN A 293 -9.23 -26.55 24.84
C ASN A 293 -8.00 -27.18 25.47
N MET A 294 -8.16 -28.37 26.05
CA MET A 294 -7.08 -29.09 26.75
C MET A 294 -5.88 -29.38 25.85
N GLN A 295 -6.08 -29.66 24.56
CA GLN A 295 -4.97 -29.95 23.64
C GLN A 295 -4.08 -28.72 23.43
N VAL A 296 -4.65 -27.51 23.46
CA VAL A 296 -3.90 -26.25 23.34
C VAL A 296 -3.15 -25.96 24.63
N ILE A 297 -3.81 -26.16 25.77
CA ILE A 297 -3.19 -26.00 27.09
C ILE A 297 -2.00 -26.95 27.24
N ASP A 298 -2.19 -28.23 26.95
CA ASP A 298 -1.13 -29.25 27.01
C ASP A 298 0.03 -28.90 26.07
N THR A 299 -0.28 -28.34 24.90
CA THR A 299 0.76 -27.86 23.97
C THR A 299 1.56 -26.73 24.61
N ILE A 300 0.95 -25.71 25.20
CA ILE A 300 1.72 -24.60 25.81
C ILE A 300 2.54 -25.08 27.01
N VAL A 301 1.99 -25.99 27.81
CA VAL A 301 2.73 -26.62 28.92
C VAL A 301 3.93 -27.41 28.41
N SER A 302 3.82 -28.12 27.28
CA SER A 302 4.96 -28.87 26.71
C SER A 302 6.10 -27.98 26.22
N TYR A 303 5.84 -26.71 25.91
CA TYR A 303 6.87 -25.70 25.58
C TYR A 303 7.37 -24.95 26.84
N GLY A 304 6.95 -25.37 28.04
CA GLY A 304 7.43 -24.84 29.30
C GLY A 304 6.60 -23.69 29.88
N GLY A 305 5.44 -23.37 29.29
CA GLY A 305 4.52 -22.37 29.86
C GLY A 305 3.93 -22.85 31.19
N GLN A 306 3.94 -21.99 32.20
CA GLN A 306 3.43 -22.31 33.53
C GLN A 306 2.06 -21.66 33.78
N PRO A 307 1.04 -22.44 34.19
CA PRO A 307 -0.27 -21.91 34.51
C PRO A 307 -0.21 -20.96 35.71
N HIS A 308 -0.71 -19.74 35.52
CA HIS A 308 -0.81 -18.76 36.60
C HIS A 308 -2.06 -19.00 37.45
N TYR A 309 -1.92 -19.82 38.50
CA TYR A 309 -2.99 -20.13 39.46
C TYR A 309 -3.55 -18.91 40.22
N GLY A 310 -2.84 -17.78 40.24
CA GLY A 310 -3.31 -16.52 40.85
C GLY A 310 -4.35 -15.75 40.04
N ALA A 311 -4.47 -16.01 38.73
CA ALA A 311 -5.55 -15.47 37.88
C ALA A 311 -6.81 -16.36 37.92
N PHE A 312 -6.86 -17.35 38.82
CA PHE A 312 -8.01 -18.23 39.03
C PHE A 312 -8.99 -17.71 40.09
N PHE A 313 -8.65 -16.60 40.76
CA PHE A 313 -9.47 -15.96 41.81
C PHE A 313 -9.94 -14.57 41.39
#